data_AF-A0A182SLF4-F1
#
_entry.id   AF-A0A182SLF4-F1
#
_cell.length_a   1.000
_cell.length_b   1.000
_cell.length_c   1.000
_cell.angle_alpha   90.00
_cell.angle_beta   90.00
_cell.angle_gamma   90.00
#
_symmetry.space_group_name_H-M   'P 1'
#
loop_
_entity.id
_entity.type
_entity.pdbx_description
1 polymer ?
#
loop_
_entity_poly.entity_id
_entity_poly.type
_entity_poly.pdbx_seq_one_letter_code
_entity_poly.pdbx_strand_id
1 'polypeptide(L)'
;EDVHRAFYKKVPSADQSLDPTKLGKHLFKLVVKQLKPEDKVLLVGTTNQPWLAKVGPLKKCFEKILLLPRPDYGSTILLWQCALRRFPTVPRDFELSALAKVTTGYSAGQIIRCVTEVLNIRRRMQFGRKPLRVQELLDHFLTGTEGGPQYPISDKEYDKFVKWHRKVDKLAKQRAKMVRERELLAEQLKAKAAGAKK
;
A
#
# COMPACT_ATOMS: atom_id res chain seq x y z
N GLU A 1 -10.92 8.08 -9.61
CA GLU A 1 -11.70 6.91 -10.05
C GLU A 1 -10.81 5.68 -10.07
N ASP A 2 -11.23 4.60 -9.42
CA ASP A 2 -10.40 3.41 -9.25
C ASP A 2 -10.43 2.51 -10.50
N VAL A 3 -9.27 1.98 -10.88
CA VAL A 3 -9.11 1.20 -12.12
C VAL A 3 -9.97 -0.07 -12.16
N HIS A 4 -10.27 -0.67 -11.00
CA HIS A 4 -11.05 -1.90 -10.97
C HIS A 4 -12.47 -1.73 -11.53
N ARG A 5 -13.02 -0.50 -11.49
CA ARG A 5 -14.33 -0.16 -12.04
C ARG A 5 -14.41 -0.44 -13.54
N ALA A 6 -13.39 -0.04 -14.28
CA ALA A 6 -13.30 -0.26 -15.73
C ALA A 6 -13.29 -1.74 -16.14
N PHE A 7 -12.99 -2.64 -15.19
CA PHE A 7 -12.79 -4.07 -15.45
C PHE A 7 -13.66 -4.96 -14.57
N TYR A 8 -14.79 -4.49 -14.07
CA TYR A 8 -15.66 -5.26 -13.17
C TYR A 8 -15.99 -6.67 -13.68
N LYS A 9 -15.94 -7.65 -12.76
CA LYS A 9 -16.47 -9.01 -12.97
C LYS A 9 -18.00 -8.99 -13.00
N LYS A 10 -18.59 -8.40 -11.97
CA LYS A 10 -20.01 -8.13 -11.78
C LYS A 10 -20.14 -6.68 -11.36
N VAL A 11 -20.96 -5.90 -12.05
CA VAL A 11 -21.14 -4.47 -11.77
C VAL A 11 -22.00 -4.32 -10.52
N PRO A 12 -21.52 -3.64 -9.46
CA PRO A 12 -22.32 -3.32 -8.28
C PRO A 12 -23.53 -2.46 -8.67
N SER A 13 -24.66 -2.60 -7.97
CA SER A 13 -25.90 -1.86 -8.27
C SER A 13 -25.71 -0.33 -8.27
N ALA A 14 -24.88 0.19 -7.37
CA ALA A 14 -24.55 1.61 -7.30
C ALA A 14 -23.88 2.17 -8.58
N ASP A 15 -23.15 1.33 -9.31
CA ASP A 15 -22.35 1.74 -10.46
C ASP A 15 -23.01 1.37 -11.81
N GLN A 16 -24.22 0.79 -11.78
CA GLN A 16 -24.91 0.36 -13.01
C GLN A 16 -25.28 1.54 -13.92
N SER A 17 -25.62 2.70 -13.33
CA SER A 17 -25.95 3.91 -14.08
C SER A 17 -24.76 4.49 -14.87
N LEU A 18 -23.53 4.22 -14.42
CA LEU A 18 -22.30 4.77 -14.99
C LEU A 18 -21.72 3.93 -16.13
N ASP A 19 -22.26 2.73 -16.37
CA ASP A 19 -21.78 1.73 -17.34
C ASP A 19 -20.23 1.65 -17.45
N PRO A 20 -19.53 1.38 -16.34
CA PRO A 20 -18.07 1.50 -16.25
C PRO A 20 -17.33 0.49 -17.13
N THR A 21 -18.00 -0.55 -17.61
CA THR A 21 -17.37 -1.61 -18.43
C THR A 21 -17.00 -1.14 -19.84
N LYS A 22 -17.64 -0.08 -20.35
CA LYS A 22 -17.31 0.54 -21.64
C LYS A 22 -15.91 1.15 -21.63
N LEU A 23 -15.50 1.75 -20.50
CA LEU A 23 -14.19 2.39 -20.34
C LEU A 23 -13.04 1.41 -20.55
N GLY A 24 -13.14 0.18 -20.03
CA GLY A 24 -12.06 -0.81 -20.15
C GLY A 24 -11.71 -1.16 -21.60
N LYS A 25 -12.71 -1.22 -22.50
CA LYS A 25 -12.49 -1.48 -23.94
C LYS A 25 -11.82 -0.29 -24.63
N HIS A 26 -12.26 0.93 -24.30
CA HIS A 26 -11.71 2.15 -24.88
C HIS A 26 -10.29 2.42 -24.39
N LEU A 27 -10.01 2.20 -23.10
CA LEU A 27 -8.67 2.35 -22.52
C LEU A 27 -7.67 1.48 -23.26
N PHE A 28 -7.99 0.20 -23.50
CA PHE A 28 -7.08 -0.68 -24.22
C PHE A 28 -6.89 -0.29 -25.69
N LYS A 29 -7.99 0.01 -26.39
CA LYS A 29 -7.95 0.29 -27.84
C LYS A 29 -7.36 1.65 -28.20
N LEU A 30 -7.76 2.69 -27.46
CA LEU A 30 -7.43 4.08 -27.78
C LEU A 30 -6.16 4.55 -27.09
N VAL A 31 -5.91 4.09 -25.86
CA VAL A 31 -4.73 4.54 -25.10
C VAL A 31 -3.62 3.51 -25.25
N VAL A 32 -3.78 2.32 -24.66
CA VAL A 32 -2.68 1.35 -24.51
C VAL A 32 -2.10 0.90 -25.85
N LYS A 33 -2.94 0.66 -26.87
CA LYS A 33 -2.46 0.23 -28.19
C LYS A 33 -1.81 1.32 -29.03
N GLN A 34 -2.11 2.59 -28.76
CA GLN A 34 -1.56 3.70 -29.53
C GLN A 34 -0.24 4.20 -28.97
N LEU A 35 0.03 3.92 -27.68
CA LEU A 35 1.29 4.28 -27.02
C LEU A 35 2.45 3.52 -27.64
N LYS A 36 3.44 4.28 -28.13
CA LYS A 36 4.70 3.76 -28.62
C LYS A 36 5.84 4.07 -27.63
N PRO A 37 6.96 3.33 -27.67
CA PRO A 37 8.11 3.60 -26.81
C PRO A 37 8.67 5.03 -26.95
N GLU A 38 8.53 5.63 -28.13
CA GLU A 38 9.02 6.98 -28.42
C GLU A 38 8.23 8.07 -27.67
N ASP A 39 6.97 7.80 -27.31
CA ASP A 39 6.08 8.75 -26.66
C ASP A 39 6.49 9.02 -25.19
N LYS A 40 7.27 8.12 -24.58
CA LYS A 40 7.75 8.21 -23.18
C LYS A 40 6.63 8.44 -22.15
N VAL A 41 5.44 7.89 -22.39
CA VAL A 41 4.29 8.00 -21.48
C VAL A 41 4.21 6.78 -20.56
N LEU A 42 3.92 7.02 -19.27
CA LEU A 42 3.65 5.97 -18.29
C LEU A 42 2.18 6.02 -17.85
N LEU A 43 1.46 4.91 -18.05
CA LEU A 43 0.10 4.76 -17.53
C LEU A 43 0.13 4.19 -16.10
N VAL A 44 -0.27 5.00 -15.13
CA VAL A 44 -0.39 4.60 -13.73
C VAL A 44 -1.85 4.45 -13.33
N GLY A 45 -2.17 3.32 -12.69
CA GLY A 45 -3.51 2.99 -12.26
C GLY A 45 -3.56 2.57 -10.80
N THR A 46 -4.47 3.14 -10.02
CA THR A 46 -4.66 2.82 -8.60
C THR A 46 -5.96 2.04 -8.37
N THR A 47 -5.96 1.18 -7.36
CA THR A 47 -7.16 0.44 -6.94
C THR A 47 -7.02 -0.05 -5.50
N ASN A 48 -8.12 0.04 -4.74
CA ASN A 48 -8.27 -0.52 -3.40
C ASN A 48 -9.04 -1.86 -3.39
N GLN A 49 -9.63 -2.29 -4.51
CA GLN A 49 -10.45 -3.51 -4.60
C GLN A 49 -10.11 -4.34 -5.84
N PRO A 50 -8.85 -4.79 -5.99
CA PRO A 50 -8.38 -5.43 -7.22
C PRO A 50 -9.08 -6.77 -7.52
N TRP A 51 -9.69 -7.44 -6.53
CA TRP A 51 -10.42 -8.70 -6.71
C TRP A 51 -11.74 -8.56 -7.48
N LEU A 52 -12.34 -7.36 -7.52
CA LEU A 52 -13.55 -7.07 -8.28
C LEU A 52 -13.28 -7.01 -9.79
N ALA A 53 -12.02 -6.79 -10.20
CA ALA A 53 -11.62 -6.69 -11.58
C ALA A 53 -11.35 -8.07 -12.23
N LYS A 54 -11.66 -8.18 -13.53
CA LYS A 54 -11.26 -9.29 -14.40
C LYS A 54 -9.75 -9.18 -14.67
N VAL A 55 -8.99 -10.15 -14.16
CA VAL A 55 -7.51 -10.16 -14.24
C VAL A 55 -6.99 -10.19 -15.68
N GLY A 56 -7.67 -10.88 -16.60
CA GLY A 56 -7.23 -10.99 -18.00
C GLY A 56 -7.14 -9.63 -18.70
N PRO A 57 -8.26 -8.90 -18.84
CA PRO A 57 -8.27 -7.53 -19.40
C PRO A 57 -7.34 -6.56 -18.67
N LEU A 58 -7.29 -6.64 -17.32
CA LEU A 58 -6.42 -5.78 -16.52
C LEU A 58 -4.94 -5.97 -16.89
N LYS A 59 -4.47 -7.21 -17.00
CA LYS A 59 -3.09 -7.54 -17.41
C LYS A 59 -2.75 -7.14 -18.84
N LYS A 60 -3.75 -6.94 -19.71
CA LYS A 60 -3.52 -6.44 -21.07
C LYS A 60 -3.25 -4.93 -21.08
N CYS A 61 -3.77 -4.21 -20.09
CA CYS A 61 -3.60 -2.76 -19.98
C CYS A 61 -2.42 -2.38 -19.06
N PHE A 62 -2.18 -3.16 -18.01
CA PHE A 62 -1.15 -2.89 -17.02
C PHE A 62 -0.16 -4.05 -16.96
N GLU A 63 1.06 -3.81 -17.43
CA GLU A 63 2.11 -4.82 -17.46
C GLU A 63 2.66 -5.15 -16.07
N LYS A 64 2.82 -4.12 -15.24
CA LYS A 64 3.37 -4.22 -13.88
C LYS A 64 2.28 -3.92 -12.87
N ILE A 65 2.18 -4.79 -11.87
CA ILE A 65 1.21 -4.65 -10.78
C ILE A 65 1.98 -4.67 -9.47
N LEU A 66 2.01 -3.51 -8.82
CA LEU A 66 2.73 -3.29 -7.58
C LEU A 66 1.74 -3.34 -6.42
N LEU A 67 2.00 -4.25 -5.47
CA LEU A 67 1.32 -4.22 -4.18
C LEU A 67 2.09 -3.28 -3.26
N LEU A 68 1.40 -2.28 -2.70
CA LEU A 68 1.94 -1.46 -1.63
C LEU A 68 1.78 -2.22 -0.31
N PRO A 69 2.89 -2.68 0.30
CA PRO A 69 2.81 -3.46 1.53
C PRO A 69 2.39 -2.59 2.70
N ARG A 70 1.86 -3.23 3.75
CA ARG A 70 1.63 -2.58 5.03
C ARG A 70 2.99 -2.11 5.60
N PRO A 71 3.10 -0.87 6.11
CA PRO A 71 4.34 -0.40 6.72
C PRO A 71 4.73 -1.25 7.92
N ASP A 72 5.97 -1.69 7.96
CA ASP A 72 6.60 -2.28 9.14
C ASP A 72 7.05 -1.18 10.11
N TYR A 73 7.62 -1.58 11.25
CA TYR A 73 8.06 -0.62 12.27
C TYR A 73 9.09 0.39 11.72
N GLY A 74 10.10 -0.09 11.00
CA GLY A 74 11.13 0.76 10.40
C GLY A 74 10.54 1.76 9.40
N SER A 75 9.67 1.29 8.49
CA SER A 75 8.96 2.17 7.56
C SER A 75 8.06 3.16 8.29
N THR A 76 7.43 2.76 9.39
CA THR A 76 6.55 3.62 10.19
C THR A 76 7.33 4.78 10.81
N ILE A 77 8.53 4.53 11.36
CA ILE A 77 9.43 5.60 11.84
C ILE A 77 9.74 6.58 10.70
N LEU A 78 10.14 6.05 9.54
CA LEU A 78 10.48 6.89 8.39
C LEU A 78 9.28 7.71 7.89
N LEU A 79 8.08 7.14 7.88
CA LEU A 79 6.85 7.85 7.52
C LEU A 79 6.57 9.01 8.47
N TRP A 80 6.72 8.79 9.78
CA TRP A 80 6.59 9.85 10.78
C TRP A 80 7.62 10.95 10.61
N GLN A 81 8.89 10.57 10.45
CA GLN A 81 9.98 11.53 10.21
C GLN A 81 9.72 12.34 8.94
N CYS A 82 9.35 11.70 7.84
CA CYS A 82 9.03 12.37 6.58
C CYS A 82 7.82 13.31 6.72
N ALA A 83 6.77 12.88 7.41
CA ALA A 83 5.57 13.69 7.62
C ALA A 83 5.88 14.94 8.47
N LEU A 84 6.62 14.77 9.57
CA LEU A 84 7.00 15.87 10.46
C LEU A 84 8.06 16.80 9.87
N ARG A 85 8.98 16.29 9.04
CA ARG A 85 10.03 17.10 8.39
C ARG A 85 9.49 18.23 7.52
N ARG A 86 8.27 18.07 6.98
CA ARG A 86 7.53 19.09 6.24
C ARG A 86 7.29 20.37 7.05
N PHE A 87 7.40 20.29 8.37
CA PHE A 87 7.24 21.39 9.30
C PHE A 87 8.61 21.76 9.88
N PRO A 88 9.19 22.93 9.50
CA PRO A 88 10.49 23.36 10.01
C PRO A 88 10.50 23.61 11.52
N THR A 89 9.35 23.92 12.10
CA THR A 89 9.19 24.21 13.53
C THR A 89 9.27 22.97 14.42
N VAL A 90 9.23 21.76 13.84
CA VAL A 90 9.32 20.51 14.59
C VAL A 90 10.80 20.11 14.74
N PRO A 91 11.28 19.84 15.97
CA PRO A 91 12.63 19.36 16.22
C PRO A 91 12.96 18.10 15.42
N ARG A 92 14.21 17.95 14.96
CA ARG A 92 14.65 16.82 14.11
C ARG A 92 14.96 15.56 14.91
N ASP A 93 15.25 15.72 16.18
CA ASP A 93 15.52 14.72 17.21
C ASP A 93 14.25 14.28 17.97
N PHE A 94 13.07 14.62 17.46
CA PHE A 94 11.80 14.23 18.07
C PHE A 94 11.68 12.71 18.20
N GLU A 95 11.43 12.24 19.42
CA GLU A 95 11.32 10.81 19.74
C GLU A 95 10.06 10.22 19.08
N LEU A 96 10.25 9.19 18.25
CA LEU A 96 9.19 8.59 17.44
C LEU A 96 9.07 7.08 17.61
N SER A 97 9.97 6.45 18.38
CA SER A 97 10.05 4.98 18.48
C SER A 97 8.78 4.43 19.13
N ALA A 98 8.37 5.04 20.26
CA ALA A 98 7.15 4.62 20.95
C ALA A 98 5.91 4.82 20.07
N LEU A 99 5.80 5.97 19.40
CA LEU A 99 4.70 6.28 18.50
C LEU A 99 4.63 5.27 17.35
N ALA A 100 5.76 5.04 16.67
CA ALA A 100 5.83 4.12 15.55
C ALA A 100 5.48 2.69 15.94
N LYS A 101 5.82 2.27 17.18
CA LYS A 101 5.48 0.94 17.68
C LYS A 101 3.97 0.76 17.80
N VAL A 102 3.27 1.76 18.34
CA VAL A 102 1.81 1.72 18.54
C VAL A 102 1.07 1.95 17.22
N THR A 103 1.63 2.76 16.32
CA THR A 103 1.03 3.05 15.00
C THR A 103 1.57 2.15 13.88
N THR A 104 2.15 1.00 14.21
CA THR A 104 2.63 0.05 13.19
C THR A 104 1.43 -0.47 12.39
N GLY A 105 1.53 -0.43 11.07
CA GLY A 105 0.48 -0.90 10.16
C GLY A 105 -0.56 0.13 9.73
N TYR A 106 -0.50 1.35 10.27
CA TYR A 106 -1.25 2.48 9.73
C TYR A 106 -0.70 2.86 8.35
N SER A 107 -1.58 3.33 7.47
CA SER A 107 -1.16 3.77 6.15
C SER A 107 -0.41 5.11 6.21
N ALA A 108 0.46 5.35 5.23
CA ALA A 108 1.16 6.62 5.09
C ALA A 108 0.18 7.82 5.02
N GLY A 109 -0.96 7.65 4.35
CA GLY A 109 -1.99 8.68 4.24
C GLY A 109 -2.57 9.06 5.61
N GLN A 110 -2.86 8.07 6.47
CA GLN A 110 -3.35 8.31 7.83
C GLN A 110 -2.32 9.06 8.69
N ILE A 111 -1.04 8.67 8.62
CA ILE A 111 0.05 9.35 9.35
C ILE A 111 0.20 10.81 8.88
N ILE A 112 0.26 11.03 7.57
CA ILE A 112 0.41 12.37 7.00
C ILE A 112 -0.79 13.25 7.37
N ARG A 113 -2.00 12.69 7.32
CA ARG A 113 -3.23 13.38 7.71
C ARG A 113 -3.21 13.77 9.18
N CYS A 114 -2.89 12.83 10.07
CA CYS A 114 -2.75 13.08 11.51
C CYS A 114 -1.79 14.25 11.77
N VAL A 115 -0.58 14.21 11.19
CA VAL A 115 0.39 15.30 11.35
C VAL A 115 -0.18 16.63 10.87
N THR A 116 -0.85 16.63 9.71
CA THR A 116 -1.40 17.87 9.12
C THR A 116 -2.53 18.46 9.97
N GLU A 117 -3.38 17.62 10.55
CA GLU A 117 -4.51 18.03 11.40
C GLU A 117 -4.04 18.53 12.78
N VAL A 118 -3.09 17.81 13.41
CA VAL A 118 -2.50 18.21 14.70
C VAL A 118 -1.64 19.46 14.55
N LEU A 119 -0.79 19.53 13.51
CA LEU A 119 0.13 20.65 13.26
C LEU A 119 -0.49 21.78 12.45
N ASN A 120 -1.74 22.13 12.76
CA ASN A 120 -2.37 23.32 12.21
C ASN A 120 -1.62 24.61 12.62
N ILE A 121 -1.92 25.72 11.95
CA ILE A 121 -1.23 27.00 12.16
C ILE A 121 -1.27 27.43 13.63
N ARG A 122 -2.44 27.33 14.27
CA ARG A 122 -2.62 27.72 15.69
C ARG A 122 -1.73 26.90 16.61
N ARG A 123 -1.66 25.57 16.40
CA ARG A 123 -0.84 24.68 17.22
C ARG A 123 0.65 24.98 17.09
N ARG A 124 1.12 25.27 15.86
CA ARG A 124 2.53 25.59 15.59
C ARG A 124 2.97 26.91 16.22
N MET A 125 2.10 27.93 16.27
CA MET A 125 2.40 29.20 16.95
C MET A 125 2.63 29.02 18.47
N GLN A 126 2.09 27.96 19.06
CA GLN A 126 2.23 27.69 20.49
C GLN A 126 3.54 26.98 20.84
N PHE A 127 4.36 26.55 19.86
CA PHE A 127 5.56 25.73 20.11
C PHE A 127 6.56 26.39 21.07
N GLY A 128 6.67 27.73 21.05
CA GLY A 128 7.55 28.45 21.97
C GLY A 128 7.18 28.33 23.45
N ARG A 129 5.88 28.20 23.78
CA ARG A 129 5.40 28.00 25.17
C ARG A 129 5.06 26.54 25.48
N LYS A 130 4.51 25.82 24.51
CA LYS A 130 4.06 24.44 24.61
C LYS A 130 4.66 23.62 23.48
N PRO A 131 5.81 22.96 23.70
CA PRO A 131 6.45 22.12 22.69
C PRO A 131 5.53 20.98 22.27
N LEU A 132 5.75 20.43 21.07
CA LEU A 132 5.01 19.29 20.56
C LEU A 132 5.28 18.06 21.44
N ARG A 133 4.24 17.32 21.81
CA ARG A 133 4.38 16.03 22.49
C ARG A 133 3.89 14.89 21.61
N VAL A 134 4.49 13.72 21.78
CA VAL A 134 4.12 12.49 21.07
C VAL A 134 2.65 12.10 21.35
N GLN A 135 2.20 12.31 22.59
CA GLN A 135 0.83 12.04 23.01
C GLN A 135 -0.20 12.76 22.13
N GLU A 136 0.05 14.00 21.72
CA GLU A 136 -0.91 14.76 20.91
C GLU A 136 -1.16 14.10 19.55
N LEU A 137 -0.14 13.45 18.98
CA LEU A 137 -0.26 12.69 17.74
C LEU A 137 -0.98 11.36 17.97
N LEU A 138 -0.71 10.69 19.09
CA LEU A 138 -1.34 9.42 19.45
C LEU A 138 -2.83 9.61 19.78
N ASP A 139 -3.15 10.62 20.59
CA ASP A 139 -4.51 10.98 20.99
C ASP A 139 -5.37 11.24 19.76
N HIS A 140 -4.81 11.89 18.73
CA HIS A 140 -5.49 12.13 17.47
C HIS A 140 -5.86 10.84 16.72
N PHE A 141 -5.09 9.75 16.84
CA PHE A 141 -5.49 8.46 16.28
C PHE A 141 -6.60 7.78 17.08
N LEU A 142 -6.47 7.82 18.40
CA LEU A 142 -7.33 7.06 19.31
C LEU A 142 -8.71 7.69 19.52
N THR A 143 -8.76 9.02 19.49
CA THR A 143 -9.98 9.79 19.78
C THR A 143 -10.53 10.52 18.56
N GLY A 144 -9.69 10.71 17.54
CA GLY A 144 -9.79 11.89 16.69
C GLY A 144 -10.60 11.74 15.41
N THR A 145 -10.84 12.91 14.82
CA THR A 145 -11.56 13.20 13.59
C THR A 145 -13.08 13.13 13.70
N GLU A 146 -13.78 13.99 12.93
CA GLU A 146 -15.25 14.00 12.84
C GLU A 146 -15.85 12.63 12.47
N GLY A 147 -15.03 11.69 11.98
CA GLY A 147 -15.42 10.32 11.63
C GLY A 147 -15.05 9.22 12.65
N GLY A 148 -14.52 9.57 13.83
CA GLY A 148 -14.16 8.61 14.89
C GLY A 148 -12.78 7.95 14.75
N PRO A 149 -12.45 6.98 15.63
CA PRO A 149 -11.11 6.40 15.73
C PRO A 149 -10.65 5.79 14.40
N GLN A 150 -9.43 6.10 13.99
CA GLN A 150 -8.86 5.53 12.78
C GLN A 150 -8.18 4.21 13.11
N TYR A 151 -8.52 3.15 12.38
CA TYR A 151 -7.88 1.84 12.51
C TYR A 151 -6.99 1.54 11.31
N PRO A 152 -5.92 0.75 11.50
CA PRO A 152 -5.14 0.25 10.38
C PRO A 152 -5.96 -0.77 9.57
N ILE A 153 -5.52 -1.03 8.33
CA ILE A 153 -6.11 -2.08 7.49
C ILE A 153 -6.10 -3.40 8.27
N SER A 154 -7.22 -4.11 8.32
CA SER A 154 -7.29 -5.38 9.06
C SER A 154 -6.40 -6.47 8.41
N ASP A 155 -5.95 -7.44 9.20
CA ASP A 155 -5.12 -8.55 8.68
C ASP A 155 -5.87 -9.36 7.62
N LYS A 156 -7.17 -9.57 7.82
CA LYS A 156 -8.05 -10.24 6.86
C LYS A 156 -8.12 -9.51 5.52
N GLU A 157 -8.16 -8.18 5.54
CA GLU A 157 -8.14 -7.37 4.32
C GLU A 157 -6.78 -7.41 3.65
N TYR A 158 -5.69 -7.25 4.41
CA TYR A 158 -4.34 -7.30 3.88
C TYR A 158 -4.05 -8.65 3.21
N ASP A 159 -4.50 -9.76 3.81
CA ASP A 159 -4.38 -11.09 3.23
C ASP A 159 -5.10 -11.21 1.89
N LYS A 160 -6.23 -10.53 1.67
CA LYS A 160 -6.91 -10.51 0.36
C LYS A 160 -6.01 -9.88 -0.70
N PHE A 161 -5.33 -8.78 -0.37
CA PHE A 161 -4.39 -8.12 -1.28
C PHE A 161 -3.20 -9.02 -1.59
N VAL A 162 -2.57 -9.62 -0.58
CA VAL A 162 -1.41 -10.51 -0.76
C VAL A 162 -1.79 -11.74 -1.58
N LYS A 163 -2.90 -12.40 -1.27
CA LYS A 163 -3.39 -13.57 -2.02
C LYS A 163 -3.69 -13.21 -3.47
N TRP A 164 -4.35 -12.07 -3.71
CA TRP A 164 -4.64 -11.60 -5.06
C TRP A 164 -3.36 -11.26 -5.83
N HIS A 165 -2.42 -10.52 -5.22
CA HIS A 165 -1.16 -10.13 -5.85
C HIS A 165 -0.34 -11.35 -6.25
N ARG A 166 -0.19 -12.35 -5.36
CA ARG A 166 0.48 -13.63 -5.67
C ARG A 166 -0.14 -14.36 -6.86
N LYS A 167 -1.46 -14.30 -7.04
CA LYS A 167 -2.15 -14.92 -8.18
C LYS A 167 -1.88 -14.19 -9.49
N VAL A 168 -1.76 -12.87 -9.42
CA VAL A 168 -1.71 -11.97 -10.57
C VAL A 168 -0.28 -11.73 -11.05
N ASP A 169 0.66 -11.53 -10.14
CA ASP A 169 2.04 -11.24 -10.49
C ASP A 169 2.78 -12.48 -11.03
N LYS A 170 3.33 -12.35 -12.24
CA LYS A 170 4.14 -13.39 -12.88
C LYS A 170 5.46 -13.59 -12.13
N LEU A 171 6.06 -12.51 -11.63
CA LEU A 171 7.31 -12.57 -10.87
C LEU A 171 7.10 -13.22 -9.52
N ALA A 172 5.99 -12.94 -8.83
CA ALA A 172 5.62 -13.66 -7.61
C ALA A 172 5.52 -15.18 -7.84
N LYS A 173 4.92 -15.62 -8.96
CA LYS A 173 4.88 -17.05 -9.31
C LYS A 173 6.27 -17.64 -9.57
N GLN A 174 7.11 -16.93 -10.31
CA GLN A 174 8.49 -17.36 -10.59
C GLN A 174 9.33 -17.40 -9.31
N ARG A 175 9.24 -16.39 -8.45
CA ARG A 175 9.91 -16.36 -7.13
C ARG A 175 9.45 -17.52 -6.25
N ALA A 176 8.14 -17.78 -6.18
CA ALA A 176 7.62 -18.91 -5.41
C ALA A 176 8.11 -20.27 -5.94
N LYS A 177 8.22 -20.42 -7.26
CA LYS A 177 8.80 -21.62 -7.89
C LYS A 177 10.28 -21.77 -7.50
N MET A 178 11.09 -20.71 -7.65
CA MET A 178 12.52 -20.74 -7.28
C MET A 178 12.76 -21.03 -5.80
N VAL A 179 11.93 -20.50 -4.89
CA VAL A 179 12.05 -20.77 -3.45
C VAL A 179 11.82 -22.26 -3.16
N ARG A 180 10.75 -22.86 -3.71
CA ARG A 180 10.48 -24.29 -3.56
C ARG A 180 11.58 -25.17 -4.13
N GLU A 181 12.11 -24.81 -5.30
CA GLU A 181 13.24 -25.52 -5.91
C GLU A 181 14.49 -25.48 -5.02
N ARG A 182 14.78 -24.33 -4.39
CA ARG A 182 15.88 -24.18 -3.43
C ARG A 182 15.67 -25.00 -2.16
N GLU A 183 14.46 -25.03 -1.61
CA GLU A 183 14.11 -25.82 -0.42
C GLU A 183 14.30 -27.32 -0.68
N LEU A 184 13.78 -27.83 -1.81
CA LEU A 184 13.96 -29.22 -2.24
C LEU A 184 15.43 -29.58 -2.41
N LEU A 185 16.22 -28.69 -3.01
CA LEU A 185 17.65 -28.91 -3.21
C LEU A 185 18.40 -28.93 -1.87
N ALA A 186 18.03 -28.06 -0.92
CA ALA A 186 18.58 -28.06 0.43
C ALA A 186 18.23 -29.34 1.22
N GLU A 187 17.00 -29.85 1.09
CA GLU A 187 16.60 -31.12 1.69
C GLU A 187 17.36 -32.31 1.08
N GLN A 188 17.52 -32.34 -0.25
CA GLN A 188 18.31 -33.37 -0.92
C GLN A 188 19.78 -33.35 -0.49
N LEU A 189 20.39 -32.17 -0.33
CA LEU A 189 21.76 -32.03 0.17
C LEU A 189 21.88 -32.50 1.63
N LYS A 190 20.92 -32.16 2.49
CA LYS A 190 20.87 -32.64 3.87
C LYS A 190 20.73 -34.16 3.95
N ALA A 191 19.87 -34.77 3.12
CA ALA A 191 19.69 -36.21 3.06
C ALA A 191 20.96 -36.94 2.58
N LYS A 192 21.66 -36.40 1.57
CA LYS A 192 22.95 -36.95 1.11
C LYS A 192 24.04 -36.85 2.18
N ALA A 193 24.12 -35.73 2.90
CA ALA A 193 25.07 -35.55 3.99
C ALA A 193 24.80 -36.47 5.20
N ALA A 194 23.53 -36.82 5.46
CA ALA A 194 23.16 -37.78 6.49
C ALA A 194 23.45 -39.23 6.08
N GLY A 195 23.28 -39.57 4.80
CA GLY A 195 23.61 -40.90 4.26
C GLY A 195 25.12 -41.18 4.20
N ALA A 196 25.95 -40.18 4.00
CA ALA A 196 27.41 -40.31 3.96
C ALA A 196 28.10 -40.43 5.33
N LYS A 197 27.33 -40.30 6.43
CA LYS A 197 27.81 -40.45 7.82
C LYS A 197 27.47 -41.82 8.44
N LYS A 198 26.90 -42.74 7.66
CA LYS A 198 26.72 -44.16 7.99
C LYS A 198 27.72 -45.00 7.23
#